data_AF-A0A210Q307-F1
#
_entry.id   AF-A0A210Q307-F1
#
_cell.length_a   1.000
_cell.length_b   1.000
_cell.length_c   1.000
_cell.angle_alpha   90.00
_cell.angle_beta   90.00
_cell.angle_gamma   90.00
#
_symmetry.space_group_name_H-M   'P 1'
#
loop_
_entity.id
_entity.type
_entity.pdbx_description
1 polymer ?
#
loop_
_entity_poly.entity_id
_entity_poly.type
_entity_poly.pdbx_seq_one_letter_code
_entity_poly.pdbx_strand_id
1 'polypeptide(L)'
;MGAASNGTLSLIKYLTKGLLVVVLVCSFGSTNAVSDAKWRSPCGASVGSIVGLPGGPPTASTNVLLEDMLPVLRTAIAAAESLKNKYISDRFSERRIPHLNGYHCDGMPVVSMTTSEIEESLSDINLTHLSNYEKLSRVLIFLEQVRFDETFMDSREATYNDDVQEIERNILNVLCTKQRVIKNSGARIDYISHTVMAPDLRVTMNENERHERDYVIIKDTYHLLQTMHIHVTAINNRLRSSQ
;
A
#
# COMPACT_ATOMS: atom_id res chain seq x y z
N MET A 1 -49.19 -49.43 -4.63
CA MET A 1 -48.18 -49.39 -3.54
C MET A 1 -47.05 -48.51 -4.07
N GLY A 2 -47.13 -47.18 -3.96
CA GLY A 2 -46.91 -46.38 -2.74
C GLY A 2 -45.40 -46.16 -2.58
N ALA A 3 -44.80 -44.97 -2.49
CA ALA A 3 -45.22 -43.57 -2.46
C ALA A 3 -44.00 -42.75 -2.97
N ALA A 4 -44.16 -41.80 -3.90
CA ALA A 4 -44.31 -40.35 -3.68
C ALA A 4 -43.18 -39.65 -2.89
N SER A 5 -42.45 -38.78 -3.58
CA SER A 5 -41.92 -37.47 -3.11
C SER A 5 -41.23 -36.81 -4.31
N ASN A 6 -41.93 -36.05 -5.16
CA ASN A 6 -42.37 -34.65 -5.04
C ASN A 6 -41.25 -33.59 -4.91
N GLY A 7 -41.30 -32.63 -5.84
CA GLY A 7 -40.91 -31.24 -5.58
C GLY A 7 -39.83 -30.69 -6.53
N THR A 8 -40.14 -30.36 -7.78
CA THR A 8 -40.39 -28.98 -8.24
C THR A 8 -39.45 -27.91 -7.67
N LEU A 9 -38.64 -27.26 -8.52
CA LEU A 9 -38.82 -25.84 -8.82
C LEU A 9 -37.95 -25.38 -9.99
N SER A 10 -38.66 -24.84 -10.96
CA SER A 10 -38.19 -24.05 -12.08
C SER A 10 -37.78 -22.64 -11.62
N LEU A 11 -36.93 -22.00 -12.44
CA LEU A 11 -36.81 -20.54 -12.63
C LEU A 11 -36.28 -19.71 -11.45
N ILE A 12 -34.98 -19.36 -11.49
CA ILE A 12 -34.53 -17.96 -11.28
C ILE A 12 -33.43 -17.66 -12.30
N LYS A 13 -33.82 -16.92 -13.36
CA LYS A 13 -32.95 -15.99 -14.08
C LYS A 13 -32.53 -14.89 -13.09
N TYR A 14 -31.39 -14.26 -13.37
CA TYR A 14 -30.75 -13.13 -12.66
C TYR A 14 -29.58 -13.53 -11.75
N LEU A 15 -28.37 -13.22 -12.22
CA LEU A 15 -27.31 -12.49 -11.51
C LEU A 15 -26.21 -12.26 -12.56
N THR A 16 -26.37 -11.20 -13.37
CA THR A 16 -25.53 -9.99 -13.32
C THR A 16 -24.07 -10.25 -13.68
N LYS A 17 -23.67 -9.65 -14.81
CA LYS A 17 -22.29 -9.38 -15.22
C LYS A 17 -21.50 -8.82 -14.02
N GLY A 18 -20.75 -9.68 -13.34
CA GLY A 18 -19.79 -9.33 -12.30
C GLY A 18 -18.42 -9.73 -12.80
N LEU A 19 -17.53 -8.74 -12.91
CA LEU A 19 -16.12 -8.90 -13.23
C LEU A 19 -15.50 -9.90 -12.23
N LEU A 20 -15.19 -11.10 -12.68
CA LEU A 20 -14.52 -12.10 -11.86
C LEU A 20 -13.05 -11.68 -11.75
N VAL A 21 -12.69 -10.97 -10.68
CA VAL A 21 -11.29 -10.75 -10.32
C VAL A 21 -10.77 -12.07 -9.77
N VAL A 22 -10.04 -12.82 -10.60
CA VAL A 22 -9.31 -14.01 -10.18
C VAL A 22 -8.11 -13.53 -9.37
N VAL A 23 -8.20 -13.59 -8.04
CA VAL A 23 -7.06 -13.40 -7.14
C VAL A 23 -6.22 -14.67 -7.23
N LEU A 24 -5.12 -14.59 -7.98
CA LEU A 24 -4.20 -15.71 -8.17
C LEU A 24 -3.12 -15.59 -7.10
N VAL A 25 -3.25 -16.42 -6.07
CA VAL A 25 -2.37 -16.47 -4.89
C VAL A 25 -1.03 -17.09 -5.30
N CYS A 26 0.06 -16.36 -5.14
CA CYS A 26 1.40 -16.94 -5.20
C CYS A 26 1.68 -17.58 -3.83
N SER A 27 1.63 -18.91 -3.74
CA SER A 27 2.08 -19.65 -2.55
C SER A 27 3.19 -20.61 -2.93
N PHE A 28 4.40 -20.38 -2.40
CA PHE A 28 5.51 -21.32 -2.56
C PHE A 28 6.22 -21.53 -1.22
N GLY A 29 6.04 -22.71 -0.62
CA GLY A 29 6.43 -22.97 0.77
C GLY A 29 7.94 -22.97 1.03
N SER A 30 8.37 -22.24 2.07
CA SER A 30 9.54 -22.55 2.90
C SER A 30 9.50 -21.76 4.21
N THR A 31 9.79 -22.41 5.34
CA THR A 31 9.71 -21.85 6.70
C THR A 31 11.05 -21.28 7.16
N ASN A 32 11.29 -19.99 6.92
CA ASN A 32 12.27 -19.22 7.68
C ASN A 32 11.54 -18.26 8.62
N ALA A 33 11.96 -18.23 9.88
CA ALA A 33 11.32 -17.44 10.93
C ALA A 33 11.43 -15.94 10.64
N VAL A 34 10.32 -15.32 10.25
CA VAL A 34 10.18 -13.87 10.14
C VAL A 34 10.12 -13.28 11.55
N SER A 35 10.93 -12.26 11.81
CA SER A 35 10.90 -11.54 13.08
C SER A 35 9.52 -10.90 13.27
N ASP A 36 8.85 -11.18 14.39
CA ASP A 36 7.61 -10.50 14.79
C ASP A 36 7.85 -9.09 15.36
N ALA A 37 9.05 -8.53 15.11
CA ALA A 37 9.34 -7.15 15.47
C ALA A 37 8.37 -6.22 14.75
N LYS A 38 7.70 -5.36 15.53
CA LYS A 38 6.89 -4.27 14.97
C LYS A 38 7.78 -3.36 14.13
N TRP A 39 7.27 -2.98 12.97
CA TRP A 39 7.88 -2.03 12.07
C TRP A 39 8.02 -0.67 12.77
N ARG A 40 9.16 -0.01 12.56
CA ARG A 40 9.63 1.10 13.39
C ARG A 40 8.68 2.30 13.32
N SER A 41 8.66 3.12 14.37
CA SER A 41 7.98 4.42 14.30
C SER A 41 8.62 5.27 13.20
N PRO A 42 7.86 5.71 12.18
CA PRO A 42 8.40 6.41 11.02
C PRO A 42 8.98 7.80 11.36
N CYS A 43 8.69 8.33 12.55
CA CYS A 43 8.88 9.74 12.89
C CYS A 43 9.81 9.99 14.08
N GLY A 44 10.64 9.00 14.41
CA GLY A 44 11.61 9.11 15.50
C GLY A 44 11.02 8.76 16.86
N ALA A 45 11.06 7.47 17.20
CA ALA A 45 11.25 7.02 18.58
C ALA A 45 12.43 6.03 18.54
N SER A 46 13.65 6.57 18.64
CA SER A 46 14.95 5.91 18.83
C SER A 46 15.24 4.60 18.06
N VAL A 47 16.08 4.73 17.02
CA VAL A 47 17.30 3.95 16.68
C VAL A 47 17.43 3.96 15.15
N GLY A 48 18.37 4.78 14.64
CA GLY A 48 18.67 4.94 13.22
C GLY A 48 17.86 6.05 12.55
N SER A 49 18.18 7.31 12.85
CA SER A 49 17.58 8.48 12.20
C SER A 49 17.83 8.44 10.69
N ILE A 50 16.75 8.37 9.91
CA ILE A 50 16.77 8.92 8.55
C ILE A 50 16.84 10.44 8.73
N VAL A 51 18.01 11.00 8.42
CA VAL A 51 18.28 12.44 8.51
C VAL A 51 17.37 13.17 7.52
N GLY A 52 16.58 14.15 7.99
CA GLY A 52 15.80 15.06 7.14
C GLY A 52 14.27 15.02 7.25
N LEU A 53 13.68 14.21 8.14
CA LEU A 53 12.23 14.23 8.36
C LEU A 53 11.84 15.45 9.24
N PRO A 54 10.89 16.30 8.82
CA PRO A 54 10.52 17.49 9.56
C PRO A 54 9.80 17.14 10.87
N GLY A 55 10.47 17.42 11.99
CA GLY A 55 9.84 17.53 13.31
C GLY A 55 8.99 18.81 13.37
N GLY A 56 7.82 18.78 12.73
CA GLY A 56 6.97 19.97 12.63
C GLY A 56 6.37 20.42 13.98
N PRO A 57 5.95 21.70 14.08
CA PRO A 57 5.52 22.30 15.35
C PRO A 57 4.30 21.61 15.96
N PRO A 58 4.17 21.51 17.30
CA PRO A 58 3.14 20.71 17.96
C PRO A 58 1.69 21.22 17.81
N THR A 59 1.43 22.29 17.05
CA THR A 59 0.16 23.05 17.10
C THR A 59 -0.47 23.40 15.76
N ALA A 60 0.00 22.84 14.64
CA ALA A 60 -0.67 23.06 13.34
C ALA A 60 -2.07 22.42 13.32
N SER A 61 -3.06 23.15 12.78
CA SER A 61 -4.42 22.62 12.62
C SER A 61 -4.44 21.46 11.62
N THR A 62 -5.40 20.54 11.77
CA THR A 62 -5.51 19.38 10.88
C THR A 62 -5.56 19.76 9.40
N ASN A 63 -6.29 20.82 9.04
CA ASN A 63 -6.39 21.26 7.64
C ASN A 63 -5.04 21.65 7.06
N VAL A 64 -4.23 22.42 7.81
CA VAL A 64 -2.88 22.81 7.37
C VAL A 64 -1.99 21.58 7.16
N LEU A 65 -2.05 20.62 8.09
CA LEU A 65 -1.30 19.37 7.96
C LEU A 65 -1.73 18.56 6.72
N LEU A 66 -3.02 18.50 6.41
CA LEU A 66 -3.51 17.81 5.21
C LEU A 66 -3.09 18.53 3.92
N GLU A 67 -3.11 19.87 3.92
CA GLU A 67 -2.65 20.68 2.79
C GLU A 67 -1.17 20.47 2.48
N ASP A 68 -0.32 20.46 3.51
CA ASP A 68 1.12 20.22 3.38
C ASP A 68 1.43 18.79 2.88
N MET A 69 0.55 17.84 3.13
CA MET A 69 0.70 16.44 2.71
C MET A 69 0.43 16.23 1.21
N LEU A 70 -0.44 17.05 0.61
CA LEU A 70 -0.87 16.86 -0.78
C LEU A 70 0.27 16.98 -1.81
N PRO A 71 1.19 17.98 -1.72
CA PRO A 71 2.36 18.03 -2.60
C PRO A 71 3.27 16.81 -2.43
N VAL A 72 3.52 16.37 -1.19
CA VAL A 72 4.37 15.20 -0.90
C VAL A 72 3.77 13.93 -1.52
N LEU A 73 2.45 13.75 -1.42
CA LEU A 73 1.75 12.64 -2.08
C LEU A 73 1.91 12.69 -3.60
N ARG A 74 1.82 13.87 -4.23
CA ARG A 74 2.04 14.00 -5.68
C ARG A 74 3.46 13.62 -6.08
N THR A 75 4.47 14.04 -5.31
CA THR A 75 5.86 13.63 -5.51
C THR A 75 6.01 12.11 -5.38
N ALA A 76 5.41 11.51 -4.34
CA ALA A 76 5.43 10.06 -4.14
C ALA A 76 4.80 9.30 -5.32
N ILE A 77 3.65 9.78 -5.82
CA ILE A 77 2.96 9.21 -6.98
C ILE A 77 3.85 9.26 -8.21
N ALA A 78 4.46 10.42 -8.50
CA ALA A 78 5.32 10.59 -9.67
C ALA A 78 6.57 9.69 -9.59
N ALA A 79 7.19 9.57 -8.41
CA ALA A 79 8.34 8.69 -8.20
C ALA A 79 7.96 7.21 -8.39
N ALA A 80 6.84 6.76 -7.80
CA ALA A 80 6.36 5.39 -7.96
C ALA A 80 5.96 5.07 -9.41
N GLU A 81 5.33 6.03 -10.11
CA GLU A 81 4.99 5.88 -11.54
C GLU A 81 6.24 5.77 -12.41
N SER A 82 7.22 6.63 -12.17
CA SER A 82 8.51 6.62 -12.86
C SER A 82 9.20 5.26 -12.71
N LEU A 83 9.34 4.78 -11.47
CA LEU A 83 9.99 3.49 -11.20
C LEU A 83 9.20 2.32 -11.81
N LYS A 84 7.88 2.31 -11.69
CA LYS A 84 7.01 1.32 -12.33
C LYS A 84 7.27 1.25 -13.84
N ASN A 85 7.40 2.40 -14.50
CA ASN A 85 7.64 2.47 -15.94
C ASN A 85 9.07 2.04 -16.32
N LYS A 86 10.08 2.33 -15.50
CA LYS A 86 11.45 1.82 -15.68
C LYS A 86 11.50 0.29 -15.62
N TYR A 87 10.81 -0.32 -14.65
CA TYR A 87 10.69 -1.78 -14.57
C TYR A 87 10.06 -2.38 -15.83
N ILE A 88 9.02 -1.73 -16.36
CA ILE A 88 8.37 -2.15 -17.61
C ILE A 88 9.37 -2.11 -18.78
N SER A 89 10.11 -1.01 -18.94
CA SER A 89 11.03 -0.86 -20.07
C SER A 89 12.25 -1.76 -19.99
N ASP A 90 12.77 -1.98 -18.79
CA ASP A 90 14.11 -2.53 -18.61
C ASP A 90 14.10 -4.04 -18.27
N ARG A 91 13.00 -4.52 -17.64
CA ARG A 91 12.92 -5.89 -17.10
C ARG A 91 11.88 -6.78 -17.76
N PHE A 92 10.89 -6.22 -18.47
CA PHE A 92 9.79 -7.01 -19.03
C PHE A 92 9.59 -6.78 -20.52
N SER A 93 9.08 -7.82 -21.19
CA SER A 93 8.46 -7.62 -22.50
C SER A 93 7.04 -7.08 -22.34
N GLU A 94 6.57 -6.29 -23.30
CA GLU A 94 5.21 -5.72 -23.30
C GLU A 94 4.10 -6.77 -23.10
N ARG A 95 4.33 -8.00 -23.57
CA ARG A 95 3.38 -9.12 -23.44
C ARG A 95 3.19 -9.60 -22.00
N ARG A 96 4.17 -9.36 -21.11
CA ARG A 96 4.12 -9.82 -19.71
C ARG A 96 3.29 -8.87 -18.83
N ILE A 97 3.21 -7.59 -19.19
CA ILE A 97 2.57 -6.53 -18.38
C ILE A 97 1.09 -6.80 -18.08
N PRO A 98 0.23 -7.21 -19.04
CA PRO A 98 -1.19 -7.43 -18.75
C PRO A 98 -1.42 -8.52 -17.71
N HIS A 99 -0.54 -9.54 -17.69
CA HIS A 99 -0.58 -10.59 -16.69
C HIS A 99 -0.25 -10.03 -15.31
N LEU A 100 0.87 -9.32 -15.17
CA LEU A 100 1.33 -8.73 -13.91
C LEU A 100 0.35 -7.69 -13.33
N ASN A 101 -0.37 -6.95 -14.17
CA ASN A 101 -1.37 -5.99 -13.72
C ASN A 101 -2.52 -6.61 -12.92
N GLY A 102 -2.82 -7.90 -13.16
CA GLY A 102 -3.84 -8.65 -12.43
C GLY A 102 -3.38 -9.21 -11.08
N TYR A 103 -2.09 -9.16 -10.77
CA TYR A 103 -1.55 -9.68 -9.52
C TYR A 103 -1.55 -8.63 -8.40
N HIS A 104 -1.64 -9.16 -7.19
CA HIS A 104 -1.52 -8.45 -5.92
C HIS A 104 -0.77 -9.36 -4.95
N CYS A 105 0.15 -8.82 -4.17
CA CYS A 105 0.87 -9.60 -3.16
C CYS A 105 0.01 -9.76 -1.91
N ASP A 106 -0.08 -10.98 -1.38
CA ASP A 106 -0.75 -11.23 -0.11
C ASP A 106 -0.15 -10.36 1.01
N GLY A 107 -1.01 -9.72 1.79
CA GLY A 107 -0.63 -8.81 2.87
C GLY A 107 -0.43 -7.35 2.45
N MET A 108 -0.26 -7.06 1.15
CA MET A 108 -0.32 -5.68 0.66
C MET A 108 -1.72 -5.10 0.91
N PRO A 109 -1.82 -3.78 1.13
CA PRO A 109 -3.11 -3.15 1.33
C PRO A 109 -3.90 -3.08 0.02
N VAL A 110 -5.22 -3.11 0.15
CA VAL A 110 -6.14 -2.82 -0.96
C VAL A 110 -5.84 -1.42 -1.51
N VAL A 111 -5.57 -1.35 -2.81
CA VAL A 111 -5.04 -0.16 -3.50
C VAL A 111 -6.12 0.74 -4.09
N SER A 112 -7.34 0.23 -4.26
CA SER A 112 -8.49 0.94 -4.80
C SER A 112 -9.52 1.22 -3.72
N MET A 113 -10.32 2.26 -3.94
CA MET A 113 -11.51 2.54 -3.14
C MET A 113 -12.64 2.98 -4.07
N THR A 114 -13.83 2.46 -3.81
CA THR A 114 -15.08 2.84 -4.45
C THR A 114 -15.55 4.19 -3.92
N THR A 115 -16.45 4.85 -4.66
CA THR A 115 -17.07 6.10 -4.20
C THR A 115 -17.77 5.92 -2.84
N SER A 116 -18.43 4.78 -2.65
CA SER A 116 -19.09 4.42 -1.40
C SER A 116 -18.12 4.35 -0.22
N GLU A 117 -16.95 3.75 -0.43
CA GLU A 117 -15.91 3.67 0.60
C GLU A 117 -15.27 5.04 0.87
N ILE A 118 -15.21 5.94 -0.11
CA ILE A 118 -14.80 7.35 0.10
C ILE A 118 -15.84 8.04 0.99
N GLU A 119 -17.13 7.91 0.69
CA GLU A 119 -18.20 8.52 1.49
C GLU A 119 -18.23 8.00 2.93
N GLU A 120 -18.08 6.69 3.10
CA GLU A 120 -17.96 6.07 4.42
C GLU A 120 -16.73 6.60 5.18
N SER A 121 -15.61 6.76 4.49
CA SER A 121 -14.39 7.34 5.07
C SER A 121 -14.57 8.78 5.56
N LEU A 122 -15.52 9.54 4.98
CA LEU A 122 -15.85 10.88 5.44
C LEU A 122 -16.78 10.90 6.66
N SER A 123 -17.40 9.76 7.00
CA SER A 123 -18.27 9.64 8.18
C SER A 123 -17.47 9.49 9.49
N ASP A 124 -16.31 8.83 9.44
CA ASP A 124 -15.35 8.73 10.55
C ASP A 124 -13.93 9.07 10.07
N ILE A 125 -13.58 10.34 10.19
CA ILE A 125 -12.29 10.89 9.76
C ILE A 125 -11.13 10.30 10.58
N ASN A 126 -11.34 10.01 11.88
CA ASN A 126 -10.29 9.48 12.75
C ASN A 126 -9.94 8.04 12.37
N LEU A 127 -10.97 7.19 12.21
CA LEU A 127 -10.79 5.81 11.74
C LEU A 127 -10.13 5.78 10.37
N THR A 128 -10.50 6.71 9.49
CA THR A 128 -9.89 6.84 8.16
C THR A 128 -8.42 7.23 8.23
N HIS A 129 -8.01 8.12 9.13
CA HIS A 129 -6.60 8.43 9.32
C HIS A 129 -5.80 7.24 9.82
N LEU A 130 -6.36 6.45 10.75
CA LEU A 130 -5.74 5.22 11.26
C LEU A 130 -5.59 4.15 10.16
N SER A 131 -6.66 3.87 9.41
CA SER A 131 -6.63 2.91 8.29
C SER A 131 -5.60 3.31 7.24
N ASN A 132 -5.56 4.59 6.88
CA ASN A 132 -4.57 5.10 5.92
C ASN A 132 -3.14 5.02 6.44
N TYR A 133 -2.93 5.23 7.74
CA TYR A 133 -1.62 5.07 8.37
C TYR A 133 -1.16 3.61 8.29
N GLU A 134 -2.03 2.66 8.67
CA GLU A 134 -1.74 1.23 8.56
C GLU A 134 -1.39 0.82 7.12
N LYS A 135 -2.19 1.23 6.13
CA LYS A 135 -1.96 0.88 4.72
C LYS A 135 -0.58 1.36 4.24
N LEU A 136 -0.21 2.61 4.56
CA LEU A 136 1.10 3.15 4.19
C LEU A 136 2.25 2.47 4.95
N SER A 137 2.06 2.12 6.23
CA SER A 137 3.05 1.35 7.00
C SER A 137 3.28 -0.04 6.41
N ARG A 138 2.22 -0.72 5.96
CA ARG A 138 2.33 -2.02 5.27
C ARG A 138 3.16 -1.89 4.01
N VAL A 139 2.88 -0.91 3.15
CA VAL A 139 3.64 -0.70 1.90
C VAL A 139 5.13 -0.53 2.15
N LEU A 140 5.53 0.20 3.20
CA LEU A 140 6.95 0.38 3.51
C LEU A 140 7.67 -0.95 3.81
N ILE A 141 7.00 -1.91 4.45
CA ILE A 141 7.57 -3.25 4.69
C ILE A 141 7.84 -3.99 3.37
N PHE A 142 6.96 -3.82 2.38
CA PHE A 142 7.15 -4.43 1.05
C PHE A 142 8.21 -3.70 0.24
N LEU A 143 8.27 -2.36 0.29
CA LEU A 143 9.33 -1.58 -0.37
C LEU A 143 10.71 -1.85 0.23
N GLU A 144 10.81 -2.13 1.53
CA GLU A 144 12.06 -2.57 2.15
C GLU A 144 12.59 -3.87 1.52
N GLN A 145 11.68 -4.79 1.15
CA GLN A 145 12.06 -6.00 0.43
C GLN A 145 12.54 -5.68 -0.98
N VAL A 146 11.82 -4.83 -1.74
CA VAL A 146 12.27 -4.38 -3.06
C VAL A 146 13.67 -3.77 -2.97
N ARG A 147 13.91 -2.87 -2.01
CA ARG A 147 15.22 -2.25 -1.80
C ARG A 147 16.29 -3.29 -1.44
N PHE A 148 15.96 -4.26 -0.57
CA PHE A 148 16.87 -5.35 -0.23
C PHE A 148 17.29 -6.12 -1.49
N ASP A 149 16.34 -6.45 -2.35
CA ASP A 149 16.61 -7.21 -3.57
C ASP A 149 17.45 -6.40 -4.56
N GLU A 150 17.14 -5.11 -4.77
CA GLU A 150 17.97 -4.19 -5.57
C GLU A 150 19.40 -4.05 -5.04
N THR A 151 19.58 -4.05 -3.71
CA THR A 151 20.89 -3.81 -3.10
C THR A 151 21.76 -5.06 -3.09
N PHE A 152 21.16 -6.22 -2.82
CA PHE A 152 21.91 -7.42 -2.43
C PHE A 152 21.68 -8.63 -3.33
N MET A 153 20.56 -8.67 -4.07
CA MET A 153 20.18 -9.84 -4.85
C MET A 153 20.26 -9.62 -6.36
N ASP A 154 20.22 -8.37 -6.83
CA ASP A 154 20.42 -8.05 -8.24
C ASP A 154 21.93 -8.01 -8.56
N SER A 155 22.27 -8.61 -9.71
CA SER A 155 23.62 -8.64 -10.25
C SER A 155 24.01 -7.33 -10.94
N ARG A 156 23.02 -6.50 -11.30
CA ARG A 156 23.20 -5.17 -11.89
C ARG A 156 23.20 -4.16 -10.75
N GLU A 157 24.37 -3.64 -10.42
CA GLU A 157 24.63 -2.62 -9.40
C GLU A 157 23.39 -1.77 -9.06
N ALA A 158 22.80 -1.97 -7.87
CA ALA A 158 21.80 -1.14 -7.17
C ALA A 158 20.96 -0.16 -8.02
N THR A 159 20.44 -0.62 -9.18
CA THR A 159 20.09 0.29 -10.29
C THR A 159 18.92 1.19 -9.94
N TYR A 160 17.96 0.65 -9.18
CA TYR A 160 16.78 1.40 -8.76
C TYR A 160 16.75 1.71 -7.26
N ASN A 161 17.85 1.51 -6.54
CA ASN A 161 17.88 1.70 -5.09
C ASN A 161 17.50 3.14 -4.70
N ASP A 162 18.07 4.13 -5.38
CA ASP A 162 17.77 5.54 -5.14
C ASP A 162 16.30 5.89 -5.41
N ASP A 163 15.71 5.32 -6.47
CA ASP A 163 14.30 5.50 -6.80
C ASP A 163 13.40 4.91 -5.68
N VAL A 164 13.71 3.70 -5.19
CA VAL A 164 12.97 3.06 -4.09
C VAL A 164 13.09 3.88 -2.81
N GLN A 165 14.30 4.34 -2.46
CA GLN A 165 14.51 5.19 -1.28
C GLN A 165 13.77 6.53 -1.36
N GLU A 166 13.65 7.12 -2.55
CA GLU A 166 12.87 8.33 -2.76
C GLU A 166 11.39 8.10 -2.45
N ILE A 167 10.81 6.99 -2.95
CA ILE A 167 9.43 6.61 -2.66
C ILE A 167 9.24 6.38 -1.16
N GLU A 168 10.12 5.59 -0.52
CA GLU A 168 10.07 5.33 0.92
C GLU A 168 10.10 6.63 1.74
N ARG A 169 11.01 7.55 1.41
CA ARG A 169 11.16 8.83 2.11
C ARG A 169 9.89 9.68 2.00
N ASN A 170 9.28 9.73 0.83
CA ASN A 170 8.03 10.47 0.63
C ASN A 170 6.86 9.83 1.39
N ILE A 171 6.76 8.50 1.42
CA ILE A 171 5.75 7.80 2.22
C ILE A 171 5.96 8.04 3.72
N LEU A 172 7.20 8.01 4.19
CA LEU A 172 7.55 8.32 5.58
C LEU A 172 7.12 9.75 5.96
N ASN A 173 7.35 10.73 5.10
CA ASN A 173 6.88 12.10 5.30
C ASN A 173 5.34 12.16 5.46
N VAL A 174 4.61 11.46 4.60
CA VAL A 174 3.14 11.36 4.67
C VAL A 174 2.69 10.70 5.97
N LEU A 175 3.32 9.58 6.37
CA LEU A 175 3.04 8.89 7.61
C LEU A 175 3.28 9.79 8.83
N CYS A 176 4.31 10.63 8.81
CA CYS A 176 4.59 11.54 9.91
C CYS A 176 3.58 12.65 10.05
N THR A 177 3.11 13.21 8.94
CA THR A 177 2.01 14.15 8.97
C THR A 177 0.72 13.49 9.45
N LYS A 178 0.40 12.27 9.00
CA LYS A 178 -0.76 11.49 9.49
C LYS A 178 -0.65 11.17 10.98
N GLN A 179 0.52 10.77 11.46
CA GLN A 179 0.75 10.50 12.88
C GLN A 179 0.46 11.72 13.75
N ARG A 180 0.81 12.92 13.30
CA ARG A 180 0.47 14.16 14.00
C ARG A 180 -1.04 14.40 14.00
N VAL A 181 -1.71 14.20 12.88
CA VAL A 181 -3.19 14.30 12.79
C VAL A 181 -3.88 13.33 13.76
N ILE A 182 -3.46 12.06 13.79
CA ILE A 182 -4.01 11.02 14.67
C ILE A 182 -3.77 11.36 16.16
N LYS A 183 -2.56 11.83 16.49
CA LYS A 183 -2.24 12.24 17.87
C LYS A 183 -3.05 13.46 18.31
N ASN A 184 -3.31 14.41 17.41
CA ASN A 184 -4.13 15.59 17.70
C ASN A 184 -5.59 15.23 18.02
N SER A 185 -6.10 14.10 17.51
CA SER A 185 -7.43 13.59 17.88
C SER A 185 -7.46 12.72 19.13
N GLY A 186 -6.31 12.47 19.76
CA GLY A 186 -6.18 11.61 20.94
C GLY A 186 -6.22 10.10 20.64
N ALA A 187 -6.24 9.72 19.37
CA ALA A 187 -6.27 8.32 18.96
C ALA A 187 -4.89 7.65 19.11
N ARG A 188 -4.90 6.33 19.36
CA ARG A 188 -3.70 5.50 19.48
C ARG A 188 -3.35 4.86 18.15
N ILE A 189 -2.05 4.78 17.87
CA ILE A 189 -1.50 4.08 16.70
C ILE A 189 -1.00 2.71 17.13
N ASP A 190 -1.42 1.68 16.41
CA ASP A 190 -0.85 0.35 16.50
C ASP A 190 0.13 0.11 15.34
N TYR A 191 1.37 -0.25 15.68
CA TYR A 191 2.41 -0.50 14.69
C TYR A 191 2.27 -1.89 14.07
N ILE A 192 2.46 -1.96 12.76
CA ILE A 192 2.36 -3.18 11.94
C ILE A 192 3.60 -4.04 12.10
N SER A 193 3.44 -5.37 12.15
CA SER A 193 4.57 -6.32 12.20
C SER A 193 5.09 -6.66 10.80
N HIS A 194 6.38 -6.98 10.69
CA HIS A 194 6.98 -7.45 9.43
C HIS A 194 6.35 -8.76 8.92
N THR A 195 5.65 -9.49 9.78
CA THR A 195 4.91 -10.72 9.46
C THR A 195 3.74 -10.49 8.50
N VAL A 196 3.35 -9.24 8.24
CA VAL A 196 2.37 -8.90 7.20
C VAL A 196 2.82 -9.34 5.80
N MET A 197 4.13 -9.38 5.55
CA MET A 197 4.70 -9.95 4.34
C MET A 197 5.16 -11.37 4.63
N ALA A 198 4.53 -12.33 3.95
CA ALA A 198 4.79 -13.75 4.13
C ALA A 198 6.25 -14.12 3.82
N PRO A 199 6.83 -15.14 4.48
CA PRO A 199 8.23 -15.51 4.31
C PRO A 199 8.61 -15.88 2.87
N ASP A 200 7.71 -16.51 2.14
CA ASP A 200 7.91 -16.95 0.75
C ASP A 200 8.10 -15.78 -0.22
N LEU A 201 7.39 -14.67 0.02
CA LEU A 201 7.59 -13.43 -0.72
C LEU A 201 8.95 -12.78 -0.45
N ARG A 202 9.62 -13.10 0.67
CA ARG A 202 10.93 -12.52 1.04
C ARG A 202 12.12 -13.34 0.55
N VAL A 203 11.95 -14.64 0.36
CA VAL A 203 13.04 -15.60 0.08
C VAL A 203 13.05 -16.04 -1.40
N THR A 204 12.45 -15.25 -2.30
CA THR A 204 12.39 -15.57 -3.73
C THR A 204 13.80 -15.54 -4.36
N MET A 205 14.36 -16.72 -4.68
CA MET A 205 15.73 -16.84 -5.20
C MET A 205 15.82 -16.69 -6.72
N ASN A 206 14.73 -16.89 -7.46
CA ASN A 206 14.68 -16.68 -8.89
C ASN A 206 14.61 -15.17 -9.20
N GLU A 207 15.55 -14.69 -10.02
CA GLU A 207 15.65 -13.26 -10.38
C GLU A 207 14.40 -12.74 -11.11
N ASN A 208 13.85 -13.50 -12.06
CA ASN A 208 12.65 -13.09 -12.78
C ASN A 208 11.43 -13.03 -11.85
N GLU A 209 11.27 -14.02 -10.97
CA GLU A 209 10.17 -14.02 -10.00
C GLU A 209 10.29 -12.85 -9.01
N ARG A 210 11.50 -12.49 -8.57
CA ARG A 210 11.74 -11.28 -7.78
C ARG A 210 11.33 -10.03 -8.53
N HIS A 211 11.80 -9.87 -9.77
CA HIS A 211 11.45 -8.71 -10.59
C HIS A 211 9.94 -8.56 -10.75
N GLU A 212 9.22 -9.66 -11.01
CA GLU A 212 7.77 -9.66 -11.14
C GLU A 212 7.07 -9.27 -9.83
N ARG A 213 7.47 -9.85 -8.71
CA ARG A 213 6.96 -9.49 -7.37
C ARG A 213 7.22 -8.01 -7.08
N ASP A 214 8.43 -7.53 -7.31
CA ASP A 214 8.84 -6.15 -7.01
C ASP A 214 8.08 -5.16 -7.87
N TYR A 215 7.87 -5.49 -9.15
CA TYR A 215 6.98 -4.73 -10.03
C TYR A 215 5.55 -4.65 -9.48
N VAL A 216 4.99 -5.77 -9.01
CA VAL A 216 3.64 -5.79 -8.43
C VAL A 216 3.58 -4.90 -7.18
N ILE A 217 4.60 -4.96 -6.32
CA ILE A 217 4.72 -4.09 -5.14
C ILE A 217 4.76 -2.61 -5.54
N ILE A 218 5.58 -2.24 -6.53
CA ILE A 218 5.73 -0.85 -7.00
C ILE A 218 4.43 -0.36 -7.66
N LYS A 219 3.80 -1.19 -8.51
CA LYS A 219 2.49 -0.92 -9.14
C LYS A 219 1.43 -0.64 -8.09
N ASP A 220 1.33 -1.51 -7.09
CA ASP A 220 0.30 -1.40 -6.06
C ASP A 220 0.57 -0.23 -5.12
N THR A 221 1.85 0.08 -4.86
CA THR A 221 2.26 1.30 -4.17
C THR A 221 1.79 2.55 -4.92
N TYR A 222 2.01 2.62 -6.23
CA TYR A 222 1.54 3.72 -7.07
C TYR A 222 0.02 3.91 -6.96
N HIS A 223 -0.75 2.84 -7.12
CA HIS A 223 -2.21 2.91 -7.03
C HIS A 223 -2.70 3.29 -5.63
N LEU A 224 -2.08 2.74 -4.57
CA LEU A 224 -2.40 3.13 -3.21
C LEU A 224 -2.17 4.62 -2.99
N LEU A 225 -1.05 5.17 -3.47
CA LEU A 225 -0.72 6.58 -3.32
C LEU A 225 -1.73 7.49 -4.04
N GLN A 226 -2.20 7.09 -5.23
CA GLN A 226 -3.30 7.79 -5.92
C GLN A 226 -4.57 7.79 -5.07
N THR A 227 -4.96 6.64 -4.55
CA THR A 227 -6.12 6.53 -3.66
C THR A 227 -5.96 7.38 -2.39
N MET A 228 -4.78 7.38 -1.78
CA MET A 228 -4.46 8.21 -0.62
C MET A 228 -4.57 9.71 -0.93
N HIS A 229 -4.13 10.13 -2.12
CA HIS A 229 -4.26 11.51 -2.58
C HIS A 229 -5.72 11.93 -2.74
N ILE A 230 -6.55 11.09 -3.34
CA ILE A 230 -8.00 11.31 -3.47
C ILE A 230 -8.63 11.45 -2.07
N HIS A 231 -8.30 10.53 -1.15
CA HIS A 231 -8.83 10.53 0.21
C HIS A 231 -8.46 11.77 1.00
N VAL A 232 -7.18 12.15 1.00
CA VAL A 232 -6.71 13.36 1.71
C VAL A 232 -7.36 14.61 1.11
N THR A 233 -7.53 14.65 -0.21
CA THR A 233 -8.23 15.76 -0.88
C THR A 233 -9.70 15.85 -0.45
N ALA A 234 -10.42 14.71 -0.43
CA ALA A 234 -11.82 14.66 -0.03
C ALA A 234 -12.02 15.10 1.44
N ILE A 235 -11.19 14.59 2.35
CA ILE A 235 -11.23 14.97 3.78
C ILE A 235 -10.95 16.46 3.94
N ASN A 236 -9.90 16.99 3.28
CA ASN A 236 -9.55 18.40 3.38
C ASN A 236 -10.68 19.32 2.88
N ASN A 237 -11.32 18.96 1.77
CA ASN A 237 -12.47 19.69 1.25
C ASN A 237 -13.67 19.64 2.21
N ARG A 238 -13.94 18.48 2.83
CA ARG A 238 -15.02 18.32 3.80
C ARG A 238 -14.80 19.20 5.04
N LEU A 239 -13.58 19.22 5.57
CA LEU A 239 -13.23 20.03 6.73
C LEU A 239 -13.33 21.53 6.44
N ARG A 240 -12.92 21.96 5.25
CA ARG A 240 -13.07 23.36 4.79
C ARG A 240 -14.54 23.76 4.60
N SER A 241 -15.39 22.85 4.11
CA SER A 241 -16.83 23.12 3.93
C SER A 241 -17.64 23.20 5.22
N SER A 242 -17.06 22.76 6.35
CA SER A 242 -17.71 22.71 7.66
C SER A 242 -17.32 23.88 8.57
N GLN A 243 -16.49 24.81 8.06
CA GLN A 243 -16.07 26.07 8.70
C GLN A 243 -16.85 27.24 8.10
#